data_AF-A0A3D9BS73-F1
#
_entry.id   AF-A0A3D9BS73-F1
#
_cell.length_a   1.000
_cell.length_b   1.000
_cell.length_c   1.000
_cell.angle_alpha   90.00
_cell.angle_beta   90.00
_cell.angle_gamma   90.00
#
_symmetry.space_group_name_H-M   'P 1'
#
loop_
_entity.id
_entity.type
_entity.pdbx_description
1 polymer ?
#
loop_
_entity_poly.entity_id
_entity_poly.type
_entity_poly.pdbx_seq_one_letter_code
_entity_poly.pdbx_strand_id
1 'polypeptide(L)'
;MHDFPRPGAHLRFLHRASEFLRWLRSDGDRLVAAADLLGGEDWRRRADRVVRAAREGHDLVARQPDLRALRDLLFLEHIDGRDTPEARRFIALDPDDPRCRDARLCADIVDVGVRALEALRLAGITSFKEAA
;
A
#
# COMPACT_ATOMS: atom_id res chain seq x y z
N MET A 1 17.46 -16.08 26.36
CA MET A 1 15.98 -16.05 26.36
C MET A 1 15.55 -15.93 24.90
N HIS A 2 15.43 -17.05 24.20
CA HIS A 2 14.96 -17.04 22.81
C HIS A 2 13.44 -16.88 22.84
N ASP A 3 12.99 -15.67 22.53
CA ASP A 3 11.59 -15.38 22.26
C ASP A 3 11.24 -16.09 20.95
N PHE A 4 10.72 -17.32 21.04
CA PHE A 4 10.14 -17.98 19.88
C PHE A 4 8.85 -17.24 19.57
N PRO A 5 8.76 -16.53 18.42
CA PRO A 5 7.56 -15.81 18.10
C PRO A 5 6.40 -16.79 18.02
N ARG A 6 5.28 -16.45 18.71
CA ARG A 6 4.10 -17.32 18.82
C ARG A 6 3.67 -17.79 17.42
N PRO A 7 3.56 -19.11 17.16
CA PRO A 7 3.29 -19.65 15.82
C PRO A 7 2.04 -19.05 15.14
N GLY A 8 1.04 -18.63 15.93
CA GLY A 8 -0.18 -18.02 15.41
C GLY A 8 -0.04 -16.60 14.86
N ALA A 9 0.98 -15.84 15.26
CA ALA A 9 1.18 -14.47 14.77
C ALA A 9 1.59 -14.46 13.30
N HIS A 10 2.46 -15.40 12.90
CA HIS A 10 2.98 -15.52 11.55
C HIS A 10 1.87 -15.90 10.56
N LEU A 11 1.00 -16.83 10.94
CA LEU A 11 -0.17 -17.22 10.13
C LEU A 11 -1.11 -16.03 9.89
N ARG A 12 -1.27 -15.16 10.89
CA ARG A 12 -2.11 -13.95 10.75
C ARG A 12 -1.51 -12.94 9.78
N PHE A 13 -0.19 -12.75 9.81
CA PHE A 13 0.50 -11.87 8.86
C PHE A 13 0.51 -12.43 7.44
N LEU A 14 0.69 -13.74 7.29
CA LEU A 14 0.57 -14.42 6.00
C LEU A 14 -0.84 -14.26 5.42
N HIS A 15 -1.87 -14.50 6.23
CA HIS A 15 -3.26 -14.33 5.79
C HIS A 15 -3.54 -12.90 5.32
N ARG A 16 -3.12 -11.89 6.11
CA ARG A 16 -3.28 -10.48 5.74
C ARG A 16 -2.50 -10.10 4.47
N ALA A 17 -1.28 -10.62 4.31
CA ALA A 17 -0.49 -10.37 3.10
C ALA A 17 -1.15 -11.02 1.86
N SER A 18 -1.74 -12.22 2.00
CA SER A 18 -2.52 -12.87 0.94
C SER A 18 -3.77 -12.08 0.60
N GLU A 19 -4.55 -11.65 1.60
CA GLU A 19 -5.74 -10.80 1.38
C GLU A 19 -5.37 -9.49 0.67
N PHE A 20 -4.26 -8.87 1.09
CA PHE A 20 -3.75 -7.66 0.46
C PHE A 20 -3.32 -7.89 -0.98
N LEU A 21 -2.61 -8.99 -1.27
CA LEU A 21 -2.22 -9.34 -2.64
C LEU A 21 -3.45 -9.61 -3.51
N ARG A 22 -4.44 -10.33 -3.00
CA ARG A 22 -5.71 -10.59 -3.70
C ARG A 22 -6.44 -9.29 -4.01
N TRP A 23 -6.50 -8.37 -3.05
CA TRP A 23 -7.08 -7.04 -3.25
C TRP A 23 -6.31 -6.22 -4.29
N LEU A 24 -4.98 -6.22 -4.27
CA LEU A 24 -4.17 -5.53 -5.28
C LEU A 24 -4.46 -6.05 -6.69
N ARG A 25 -4.72 -7.35 -6.83
CA ARG A 25 -5.07 -7.98 -8.12
C ARG A 25 -6.45 -7.55 -8.61
N SER A 26 -7.46 -7.58 -7.73
CA SER A 26 -8.86 -7.30 -8.09
C SER A 26 -9.19 -5.81 -8.17
N ASP A 27 -8.73 -5.03 -7.20
CA ASP A 27 -9.15 -3.65 -6.95
C ASP A 27 -7.98 -2.66 -7.04
N GLY A 28 -6.79 -3.10 -7.48
CA GLY A 28 -5.60 -2.26 -7.58
C GLY A 28 -5.77 -0.98 -8.40
N ASP A 29 -6.70 -0.95 -9.36
CA ASP A 29 -6.98 0.26 -10.14
C ASP A 29 -7.56 1.39 -9.27
N ARG A 30 -8.21 1.07 -8.15
CA ARG A 30 -8.63 2.07 -7.14
C ARG A 30 -7.44 2.71 -6.45
N LEU A 31 -6.40 1.94 -6.15
CA LEU A 31 -5.14 2.48 -5.60
C LEU A 31 -4.46 3.40 -6.61
N VAL A 32 -4.46 3.03 -7.89
CA VAL A 32 -3.90 3.86 -8.97
C VAL A 32 -4.65 5.18 -9.09
N ALA A 33 -5.99 5.15 -9.05
CA ALA A 33 -6.81 6.36 -9.08
C ALA A 33 -6.60 7.24 -7.84
N ALA A 34 -6.51 6.66 -6.65
CA ALA A 34 -6.24 7.40 -5.41
C ALA A 34 -4.85 8.06 -5.43
N ALA A 35 -3.83 7.35 -5.93
CA ALA A 35 -2.49 7.89 -6.06
C ALA A 35 -2.41 9.04 -7.07
N ASP A 36 -3.16 8.95 -8.18
CA ASP A 36 -3.28 10.05 -9.15
C ASP A 36 -4.01 11.27 -8.57
N LEU A 37 -5.07 11.03 -7.79
CA LEU A 37 -5.83 12.10 -7.14
C LEU A 37 -4.96 12.92 -6.18
N LEU A 38 -4.20 12.25 -5.33
CA LEU A 38 -3.41 12.89 -4.26
C LEU A 38 -2.05 13.37 -4.75
N GLY A 39 -1.39 12.59 -5.61
CA GLY A 39 -0.01 12.80 -6.03
C GLY A 39 0.19 13.03 -7.53
N GLY A 40 -0.85 12.89 -8.34
CA GLY A 40 -0.74 13.02 -9.79
C GLY A 40 0.08 11.91 -10.46
N GLU A 41 0.56 12.21 -11.66
CA GLU A 41 1.02 11.18 -12.59
C GLU A 41 2.19 10.33 -12.09
N ASP A 42 3.16 10.92 -11.39
CA ASP A 42 4.30 10.18 -10.83
C ASP A 42 3.86 9.14 -9.80
N TRP A 43 2.90 9.51 -8.96
CA TRP A 43 2.32 8.63 -7.95
C TRP A 43 1.40 7.59 -8.59
N ARG A 44 0.63 7.96 -9.61
CA ARG A 44 -0.11 7.02 -10.46
C ARG A 44 0.80 5.94 -11.04
N ARG A 45 1.92 6.33 -11.66
CA ARG A 45 2.92 5.39 -12.22
C ARG A 45 3.56 4.51 -11.15
N ARG A 46 3.78 5.03 -9.94
CA ARG A 46 4.27 4.22 -8.81
C ARG A 46 3.25 3.18 -8.38
N ALA A 47 1.97 3.57 -8.20
CA ALA A 47 0.89 2.64 -7.87
C ALA A 47 0.70 1.57 -8.96
N ASP A 48 0.74 1.96 -10.24
CA ASP A 48 0.60 1.04 -11.36
C ASP A 48 1.70 -0.04 -11.34
N ARG A 49 2.96 0.33 -11.07
CA ARG A 49 4.05 -0.64 -10.94
C ARG A 49 3.82 -1.67 -9.84
N VAL A 50 3.27 -1.25 -8.69
CA VAL A 50 2.95 -2.16 -7.59
C VAL A 50 1.79 -3.10 -7.96
N VAL A 51 0.73 -2.56 -8.56
CA VAL A 51 -0.44 -3.34 -8.98
C VAL A 51 -0.08 -4.34 -10.09
N ARG A 52 0.72 -3.93 -11.07
CA ARG A 52 1.26 -4.82 -12.09
C ARG A 52 2.13 -5.91 -11.49
N ALA A 53 3.01 -5.58 -10.54
CA ALA A 53 3.81 -6.58 -9.85
C ALA A 53 2.93 -7.62 -9.13
N ALA A 54 1.86 -7.19 -8.47
CA ALA A 54 0.90 -8.10 -7.85
C ALA A 54 0.18 -9.00 -8.86
N ARG A 55 -0.25 -8.44 -10.00
CA ARG A 55 -0.95 -9.15 -11.09
C ARG A 55 -0.04 -10.14 -11.82
N GLU A 56 1.21 -9.78 -12.05
CA GLU A 56 2.22 -10.58 -12.74
C GLU A 56 2.89 -11.63 -11.81
N GLY A 57 2.50 -11.68 -10.52
CA GLY A 57 3.06 -12.64 -9.56
C GLY A 57 4.50 -12.33 -9.12
N HIS A 58 4.92 -11.08 -9.28
CA HIS A 58 6.20 -10.60 -8.80
C HIS A 58 6.19 -10.38 -7.28
N ASP A 59 7.39 -10.38 -6.70
CA ASP A 59 7.58 -10.30 -5.26
C ASP A 59 7.20 -8.92 -4.70
N LEU A 60 6.19 -8.89 -3.82
CA LEU A 60 5.76 -7.67 -3.15
C LEU A 60 6.71 -7.21 -2.05
N VAL A 61 7.52 -8.10 -1.47
CA VAL A 61 8.51 -7.72 -0.45
C VAL A 61 9.58 -6.81 -1.08
N ALA A 62 9.97 -7.09 -2.33
CA ALA A 62 10.88 -6.24 -3.09
C ALA A 62 10.29 -4.85 -3.43
N ARG A 63 8.96 -4.70 -3.39
CA ARG A 63 8.23 -3.45 -3.64
C ARG A 63 7.81 -2.73 -2.36
N GLN A 64 8.28 -3.20 -1.21
CA GLN A 64 7.98 -2.59 0.08
C GLN A 64 8.32 -1.09 0.16
N PRO A 65 9.43 -0.57 -0.41
CA PRO A 65 9.70 0.87 -0.43
C PRO A 65 8.62 1.67 -1.17
N ASP A 66 8.17 1.18 -2.33
CA ASP A 66 7.11 1.84 -3.11
C ASP A 66 5.77 1.77 -2.38
N LEU A 67 5.45 0.64 -1.74
CA LEU A 67 4.24 0.48 -0.92
C LEU A 67 4.23 1.39 0.31
N ARG A 68 5.37 1.58 0.98
CA ARG A 68 5.51 2.55 2.08
C ARG A 68 5.30 3.97 1.59
N ALA A 69 5.94 4.36 0.49
CA ALA A 69 5.74 5.68 -0.09
C ALA A 69 4.27 5.93 -0.46
N LEU A 70 3.57 4.94 -1.03
CA LEU A 70 2.14 5.04 -1.33
C LEU A 70 1.29 5.15 -0.07
N ARG A 71 1.61 4.41 0.99
CA ARG A 71 0.98 4.58 2.30
C ARG A 71 1.16 6.01 2.80
N ASP A 72 2.39 6.52 2.79
CA ASP A 72 2.71 7.85 3.33
C ASP A 72 1.99 8.96 2.54
N LEU A 73 1.86 8.80 1.21
CA LEU A 73 0.99 9.65 0.37
C LEU A 73 -0.48 9.60 0.81
N LEU A 74 -1.04 8.38 0.99
CA LEU A 74 -2.45 8.17 1.32
C LEU A 74 -2.81 8.69 2.71
N PHE A 75 -1.87 8.62 3.66
CA PHE A 75 -2.02 9.18 5.01
C PHE A 75 -1.64 10.66 5.10
N LEU A 76 -1.23 11.26 3.98
CA LEU A 76 -0.84 12.67 3.90
C LEU A 76 0.33 13.03 4.84
N GLU A 77 1.19 12.06 5.20
CA GLU A 77 2.32 12.26 6.12
C GLU A 77 3.39 13.23 5.57
N HIS A 78 3.26 13.65 4.31
CA HIS A 78 4.12 14.64 3.67
C HIS A 78 3.47 16.02 3.50
N ILE A 79 2.29 16.26 4.08
CA ILE A 79 1.52 17.52 3.96
C ILE A 79 1.84 18.50 5.12
N ASP A 80 2.95 18.31 5.81
CA ASP A 80 3.39 19.26 6.86
C ASP A 80 3.99 20.55 6.27
N GLY A 81 4.47 20.51 5.02
CA GLY A 81 4.91 21.66 4.26
C GLY A 81 3.85 22.10 3.26
N ARG A 82 3.23 23.27 3.46
CA ARG A 82 2.17 23.84 2.60
C ARG A 82 2.56 24.11 1.14
N ASP A 83 3.74 23.68 0.68
CA ASP A 83 4.27 23.99 -0.64
C ASP A 83 4.71 22.79 -1.48
N THR A 84 4.37 21.57 -1.06
CA THR A 84 4.56 20.38 -1.92
C THR A 84 3.45 20.30 -2.99
N PRO A 85 3.74 19.77 -4.19
CA PRO A 85 2.70 19.52 -5.21
C PRO A 85 1.52 18.69 -4.68
N GLU A 86 1.79 17.72 -3.81
CA GLU A 86 0.81 16.88 -3.13
C GLU A 86 -0.08 17.69 -2.18
N ALA A 87 0.51 18.58 -1.36
CA ALA A 87 -0.25 19.47 -0.48
C ALA A 87 -1.21 20.39 -1.26
N ARG A 88 -0.75 20.97 -2.38
CA ARG A 88 -1.60 21.82 -3.22
C ARG A 88 -2.75 21.04 -3.84
N ARG A 89 -2.51 19.81 -4.31
CA ARG A 89 -3.58 18.94 -4.82
C ARG A 89 -4.58 18.62 -3.73
N PHE A 90 -4.12 18.21 -2.54
CA PHE A 90 -4.98 17.90 -1.41
C PHE A 90 -5.85 19.08 -0.98
N ILE A 91 -5.29 20.29 -0.87
CA ILE A 91 -6.05 21.52 -0.53
C ILE A 91 -7.12 21.82 -1.58
N ALA A 92 -6.88 21.49 -2.84
CA ALA A 92 -7.83 21.69 -3.93
C ALA A 92 -8.92 20.61 -4.01
N LEU A 93 -8.84 19.54 -3.20
CA LEU A 93 -9.85 18.48 -3.20
C LEU A 93 -11.10 18.91 -2.42
N ASP A 94 -12.25 18.63 -3.01
CA ASP A 94 -13.52 18.70 -2.32
C ASP A 94 -13.62 17.53 -1.32
N PRO A 95 -13.86 17.78 -0.01
CA PRO A 95 -14.05 16.73 0.98
C PRO A 95 -15.19 15.75 0.67
N ASP A 96 -16.22 16.22 -0.04
CA ASP A 96 -17.39 15.45 -0.45
C ASP A 96 -17.19 14.71 -1.78
N ASP A 97 -16.02 14.86 -2.42
CA ASP A 97 -15.65 14.10 -3.60
C ASP A 97 -15.64 12.59 -3.27
N PRO A 98 -16.44 11.76 -3.97
CA PRO A 98 -16.43 10.31 -3.77
C PRO A 98 -15.03 9.68 -3.89
N ARG A 99 -14.14 10.27 -4.68
CA ARG A 99 -12.76 9.80 -4.86
C ARG A 99 -11.92 9.97 -3.60
N CYS A 100 -12.23 10.96 -2.75
CA CYS A 100 -11.61 11.13 -1.43
C CYS A 100 -12.03 10.00 -0.46
N ARG A 101 -13.26 9.48 -0.60
CA ARG A 101 -13.70 8.30 0.16
C ARG A 101 -12.93 7.05 -0.27
N ASP A 102 -12.77 6.84 -1.57
CA ASP A 102 -12.03 5.69 -2.09
C ASP A 102 -10.54 5.75 -1.71
N ALA A 103 -9.94 6.95 -1.71
CA ALA A 103 -8.56 7.13 -1.24
C ALA A 103 -8.39 6.74 0.24
N ARG A 104 -9.34 7.12 1.11
CA ARG A 104 -9.34 6.71 2.53
C ARG A 104 -9.43 5.19 2.69
N LEU A 105 -10.32 4.54 1.94
CA LEU A 105 -10.43 3.08 1.96
C LEU A 105 -9.14 2.40 1.48
N CYS A 106 -8.49 2.96 0.45
CA CYS A 106 -7.19 2.47 -0.01
C CYS A 106 -6.11 2.65 1.07
N ALA A 107 -6.12 3.76 1.81
CA ALA A 107 -5.19 4.01 2.91
C ALA A 107 -5.24 2.90 3.95
N ASP A 108 -6.43 2.56 4.43
CA ASP A 108 -6.63 1.51 5.44
C ASP A 108 -6.09 0.15 4.98
N ILE A 109 -6.42 -0.23 3.73
CA ILE A 109 -6.02 -1.52 3.16
C ILE A 109 -4.50 -1.57 2.94
N VAL A 110 -3.91 -0.49 2.42
CA VAL A 110 -2.46 -0.39 2.19
C VAL A 110 -1.70 -0.38 3.52
N ASP A 111 -2.16 0.30 4.57
CA ASP A 111 -1.51 0.27 5.89
C ASP A 111 -1.47 -1.16 6.47
N VAL A 112 -2.61 -1.86 6.43
CA VAL A 112 -2.69 -3.26 6.89
C VAL A 112 -1.74 -4.15 6.07
N GLY A 113 -1.71 -3.99 4.76
CA GLY A 113 -0.84 -4.74 3.85
C GLY A 113 0.65 -4.48 4.10
N VAL A 114 1.05 -3.21 4.21
CA VAL A 114 2.44 -2.80 4.48
C VAL A 114 2.92 -3.36 5.81
N ARG A 115 2.11 -3.26 6.87
CA ARG A 115 2.45 -3.80 8.19
C ARG A 115 2.56 -5.32 8.18
N ALA A 116 1.70 -6.01 7.44
CA ALA A 116 1.78 -7.47 7.28
C ALA A 116 3.07 -7.88 6.56
N LEU A 117 3.39 -7.24 5.44
CA LEU A 117 4.64 -7.49 4.69
C LEU A 117 5.89 -7.17 5.53
N GLU A 118 5.84 -6.12 6.35
CA GLU A 118 6.93 -5.78 7.27
C GLU A 118 7.12 -6.83 8.36
N ALA A 119 6.03 -7.31 8.96
CA ALA A 119 6.10 -8.38 9.95
C ALA A 119 6.65 -9.68 9.35
N LEU A 120 6.26 -10.02 8.12
CA LEU A 120 6.82 -11.16 7.38
C LEU A 120 8.32 -11.00 7.14
N ARG A 121 8.76 -9.81 6.71
CA ARG A 121 10.18 -9.51 6.50
C ARG A 121 10.99 -9.66 7.80
N LEU A 122 10.48 -9.12 8.91
CA LEU A 122 11.11 -9.23 10.24
C LEU A 122 11.14 -10.67 10.74
N ALA A 123 10.17 -11.50 10.34
CA ALA A 123 10.14 -12.94 10.61
C ALA A 123 11.08 -13.76 9.68
N GLY A 124 11.84 -13.10 8.79
CA GLY A 124 12.79 -13.76 7.88
C GLY A 124 12.19 -14.23 6.55
N ILE A 125 10.92 -13.92 6.27
CA ILE A 125 10.29 -14.20 4.98
C ILE A 125 10.64 -13.08 4.01
N THR A 126 11.56 -13.36 3.10
CA THR A 126 12.11 -12.36 2.16
C THR A 126 11.43 -12.33 0.81
N SER A 127 10.51 -13.26 0.55
CA SER A 127 9.72 -13.31 -0.67
C SER A 127 8.27 -13.64 -0.39
N PHE A 128 7.36 -12.86 -0.97
CA PHE A 128 5.93 -13.11 -0.89
C PHE A 128 5.29 -12.98 -2.27
N LYS A 129 4.88 -14.13 -2.81
CA LYS A 129 4.14 -14.28 -4.06
C LYS A 129 3.13 -15.42 -3.87
N GLU A 130 1.88 -15.23 -4.29
CA GLU A 130 0.94 -16.35 -4.41
C GLU A 130 1.26 -17.13 -5.68
N ALA A 131 1.28 -18.46 -5.56
CA ALA A 131 1.35 -19.36 -6.71
C ALA A 131 0.16 -19.07 -7.64
N ALA A 132 0.46 -18.75 -8.89
CA ALA A 132 -0.52 -18.53 -9.94
C ALA A 132 -1.30 -19.81 -10.27
#